data_AF-A0A8J5CJ93-F1
#
_entry.id   AF-A0A8J5CJ93-F1
#
_cell.length_a   1.000
_cell.length_b   1.000
_cell.length_c   1.000
_cell.angle_alpha   90.00
_cell.angle_beta   90.00
_cell.angle_gamma   90.00
#
_symmetry.space_group_name_H-M   'P 1'
#
loop_
_entity.id
_entity.type
_entity.pdbx_description
1 polymer ?
#
loop_
_entity_poly.entity_id
_entity_poly.type
_entity_poly.pdbx_seq_one_letter_code
_entity_poly.pdbx_strand_id
1 'polypeptide(L)'
;MYYPLGLPRRLQMPGGAGHGQVKAIVCNRDRVLFAVLTEKSIWIWFSRPCVPVVVHQRSEESVTTIGTNQMLEWRHDSSMIVVSVSDL
;
A
#
# COMPACT_ATOMS: atom_id res chain seq x y z
N MET A 1 18.14 19.07 -10.58
CA MET A 1 18.45 17.66 -10.24
C MET A 1 18.05 17.44 -8.79
N TYR A 2 17.21 16.47 -8.47
CA TYR A 2 16.80 16.18 -7.09
C TYR A 2 17.70 15.07 -6.53
N TYR A 3 18.33 15.32 -5.39
CA TYR A 3 19.13 14.34 -4.66
C TYR A 3 18.45 14.05 -3.33
N PRO A 4 18.28 12.76 -2.96
CA PRO A 4 17.77 12.42 -1.64
C PRO A 4 18.78 12.88 -0.59
N LEU A 5 18.33 13.70 0.35
CA LEU A 5 19.14 14.10 1.50
C LEU A 5 18.86 13.12 2.65
N GLY A 6 19.92 12.50 3.17
CA GLY A 6 19.86 11.55 4.28
C GLY A 6 19.91 10.08 3.87
N LEU A 7 20.00 9.20 4.86
CA LEU A 7 20.04 7.74 4.64
C LEU A 7 18.66 7.22 4.23
N PRO A 8 18.58 6.30 3.26
CA PRO A 8 17.33 5.63 2.92
C PRO A 8 16.79 4.90 4.15
N ARG A 9 15.54 5.18 4.50
CA ARG A 9 14.87 4.49 5.61
C ARG A 9 14.19 3.23 5.07
N ARG A 10 14.40 2.10 5.74
CA ARG A 10 13.69 0.86 5.46
C ARG A 10 12.44 0.79 6.33
N LEU A 11 11.30 0.54 5.69
CA LEU A 11 10.06 0.24 6.38
C LEU A 11 9.95 -1.27 6.55
N GLN A 12 9.89 -1.76 7.79
CA GLN A 12 9.62 -3.17 8.05
C GLN A 12 8.10 -3.37 8.05
N MET A 13 7.61 -4.16 7.11
CA MET A 13 6.21 -4.52 7.02
C MET A 13 5.91 -5.63 8.04
N PRO A 14 4.94 -5.43 8.96
CA PRO A 14 4.50 -6.51 9.84
C PRO A 14 3.94 -7.66 8.99
N GLY A 15 4.17 -8.91 9.41
CA GLY A 15 3.71 -10.09 8.66
C GLY A 15 4.60 -10.56 7.50
N GLY A 16 5.66 -9.82 7.15
CA GLY A 16 6.72 -10.27 6.26
C GLY A 16 6.23 -10.71 4.86
N ALA A 17 6.69 -11.87 4.40
CA ALA A 17 6.41 -12.37 3.04
C ALA A 17 4.95 -12.79 2.79
N GLY A 18 4.11 -12.88 3.83
CA GLY A 18 2.70 -13.31 3.69
C GLY A 18 1.84 -12.37 2.84
N HIS A 19 2.28 -11.13 2.65
CA HIS A 19 1.56 -10.11 1.89
C HIS A 19 1.81 -10.16 0.37
N GLY A 20 2.79 -10.95 -0.08
CA GLY A 20 3.26 -10.97 -1.47
C GLY A 20 4.14 -9.78 -1.82
N GLN A 21 4.41 -9.59 -3.11
CA GLN A 21 5.28 -8.50 -3.58
C GLN A 21 4.61 -7.13 -3.40
N VAL A 22 5.40 -6.11 -3.06
CA VAL A 22 4.96 -4.71 -3.10
C VAL A 22 4.75 -4.30 -4.55
N LYS A 23 3.57 -3.77 -4.87
CA LYS A 23 3.19 -3.29 -6.21
C LYS A 23 3.26 -1.78 -6.32
N ALA A 24 2.84 -1.05 -5.29
CA ALA A 24 2.84 0.41 -5.31
C ALA A 24 3.00 1.01 -3.90
N ILE A 25 3.53 2.23 -3.84
CA ILE A 25 3.50 3.09 -2.66
C ILE A 25 2.97 4.44 -3.09
N VAL A 26 1.79 4.83 -2.59
CA VAL A 26 1.08 6.03 -3.03
C VAL A 26 0.62 6.85 -1.83
N CYS A 27 0.97 8.14 -1.82
CA CYS A 27 0.52 9.06 -0.78
C CYS A 27 -0.91 9.54 -1.03
N ASN A 28 -1.63 9.85 0.04
CA ASN A 28 -2.82 10.68 -0.09
C ASN A 28 -2.44 12.10 -0.54
N ARG A 29 -3.44 12.93 -0.90
CA ARG A 29 -3.23 14.28 -1.43
C ARG A 29 -2.31 15.14 -0.55
N ASP A 30 -2.55 15.12 0.76
CA ASP A 30 -1.83 15.96 1.72
C ASP A 30 -0.50 15.34 2.20
N ARG A 31 -0.19 14.12 1.72
CA ARG A 31 1.02 13.34 2.05
C ARG A 31 1.22 13.06 3.54
N VAL A 32 0.15 13.15 4.32
CA VAL A 32 0.11 12.77 5.75
C VAL A 32 -0.05 11.25 5.88
N LEU A 33 -0.70 10.63 4.91
CA LEU A 33 -0.86 9.18 4.80
C LEU A 33 -0.17 8.66 3.54
N PHE A 34 0.33 7.44 3.62
CA PHE A 34 0.71 6.68 2.44
C PHE A 34 0.20 5.25 2.52
N ALA A 35 -0.21 4.73 1.36
CA ALA A 35 -0.61 3.36 1.17
C ALA A 35 0.56 2.55 0.63
N VAL A 36 0.79 1.35 1.16
CA VAL A 36 1.63 0.32 0.57
C VAL A 36 0.70 -0.76 0.02
N LEU A 37 0.66 -0.89 -1.30
CA LEU A 37 -0.09 -1.95 -1.98
C LEU A 37 0.82 -3.16 -2.16
N THR A 38 0.35 -4.32 -1.74
CA THR A 38 0.95 -5.61 -2.07
C THR A 38 -0.05 -6.47 -2.83
N GLU A 39 0.38 -7.60 -3.39
CA GLU A 39 -0.48 -8.54 -4.14
C GLU A 39 -1.75 -8.95 -3.41
N LYS A 40 -1.66 -9.09 -2.08
CA LYS A 40 -2.73 -9.60 -1.23
C LYS A 40 -3.25 -8.59 -0.21
N SER A 41 -2.63 -7.42 -0.08
CA SER A 41 -2.96 -6.49 1.00
C SER A 41 -2.77 -5.02 0.67
N ILE A 42 -3.40 -4.18 1.48
CA ILE A 42 -3.21 -2.73 1.48
C ILE A 42 -2.88 -2.32 2.91
N TRP A 43 -1.78 -1.60 3.08
CA TRP A 43 -1.40 -1.02 4.36
C TRP A 43 -1.46 0.50 4.29
N ILE A 44 -2.08 1.13 5.28
CA ILE A 44 -2.09 2.59 5.41
C ILE A 44 -1.20 2.98 6.59
N TRP A 45 -0.33 3.96 6.37
CA TRP A 45 0.63 4.45 7.34
C TRP A 45 0.53 5.96 7.47
N PHE A 46 0.77 6.49 8.68
CA PHE A 46 1.16 7.89 8.83
C PHE A 46 2.58 8.08 8.28
N SER A 47 2.82 9.21 7.60
CA SER A 47 4.15 9.54 7.09
C SER A 47 5.07 10.06 8.20
N ARG A 48 4.54 10.81 9.18
CA ARG A 48 5.29 11.41 10.29
C ARG A 48 4.44 11.51 11.57
N PRO A 49 4.74 10.75 12.62
CA PRO A 49 5.72 9.65 12.67
C PRO A 49 5.32 8.48 11.76
N CYS A 50 6.29 7.69 11.29
CA CYS A 50 6.04 6.57 10.40
C CYS A 50 5.43 5.39 11.18
N VAL A 51 4.11 5.30 11.22
CA VAL A 51 3.35 4.36 12.08
C VAL A 51 2.22 3.71 11.27
N PRO A 52 2.01 2.39 11.39
CA PRO A 52 0.93 1.73 10.68
C PRO A 52 -0.41 2.13 11.30
N VAL A 53 -1.38 2.46 10.45
CA VAL A 53 -2.74 2.85 10.85
C VAL A 53 -3.67 1.66 10.73
N VAL A 54 -3.69 1.04 9.54
CA VAL A 54 -4.58 -0.10 9.26
C VAL A 54 -3.98 -0.97 8.16
N VAL A 55 -4.30 -2.27 8.22
CA VAL A 55 -4.07 -3.23 7.15
C VAL A 55 -5.39 -3.87 6.74
N HIS A 56 -5.58 -3.97 5.43
CA HIS A 56 -6.61 -4.83 4.85
C HIS A 56 -5.93 -5.95 4.06
N GLN A 57 -6.08 -7.18 4.56
CA GLN A 57 -5.55 -8.40 3.95
C GLN A 57 -6.69 -9.17 3.29
N ARG A 58 -6.55 -9.52 2.02
CA ARG A 58 -7.51 -10.39 1.33
C ARG A 58 -7.25 -11.86 1.66
N SER A 59 -8.33 -12.64 1.72
CA SER A 59 -8.26 -14.10 1.88
C SER A 59 -7.65 -14.75 0.63
N GLU A 60 -7.09 -15.96 0.79
CA GLU A 60 -6.54 -16.70 -0.34
C GLU A 60 -7.60 -16.99 -1.41
N GLU A 61 -8.81 -17.36 -0.98
CA GLU A 61 -9.97 -17.58 -1.86
C GLU A 61 -10.31 -16.34 -2.71
N SER A 62 -10.27 -15.14 -2.11
CA SER A 62 -10.53 -13.90 -2.84
C SER A 62 -9.44 -13.64 -3.89
N VAL A 63 -8.18 -13.86 -3.54
CA VAL A 63 -7.05 -13.66 -4.46
C VAL A 63 -7.09 -14.67 -5.61
N THR A 64 -7.45 -15.93 -5.36
CA THR A 64 -7.54 -16.94 -6.42
C THR A 64 -8.74 -16.73 -7.34
N THR A 65 -9.84 -16.20 -6.82
CA THR A 65 -11.09 -16.02 -7.59
C THR A 65 -11.15 -14.70 -8.34
N ILE A 66 -10.51 -13.65 -7.83
CA ILE A 66 -10.62 -12.28 -8.34
C ILE A 66 -9.28 -11.73 -8.86
N GLY A 67 -8.16 -12.41 -8.59
CA GLY A 67 -6.83 -11.98 -9.00
C GLY A 67 -6.09 -11.15 -7.95
N THR A 68 -4.81 -10.86 -8.22
CA THR A 68 -3.92 -10.11 -7.32
C THR A 68 -4.12 -8.60 -7.46
N ASN A 69 -3.82 -7.83 -6.41
CA ASN A 69 -3.87 -6.37 -6.50
C ASN A 69 -2.79 -5.86 -7.48
N GLN A 70 -3.12 -4.82 -8.25
CA GLN A 70 -2.23 -4.24 -9.27
C GLN A 70 -1.99 -2.75 -9.04
N MET A 71 -3.04 -1.97 -8.88
CA MET A 71 -2.95 -0.51 -8.72
C MET A 71 -3.81 -0.03 -7.55
N LEU A 72 -3.44 1.10 -6.98
CA LEU A 72 -4.16 1.75 -5.89
C LEU A 72 -4.21 3.25 -6.17
N GLU A 73 -5.40 3.83 -6.06
CA GLU A 73 -5.60 5.27 -6.18
C GLU A 73 -6.41 5.81 -5.01
N TRP A 74 -5.97 6.95 -4.49
CA TRP A 74 -6.70 7.70 -3.48
C TRP A 74 -7.76 8.56 -4.16
N ARG A 75 -8.96 8.59 -3.58
CA ARG A 75 -9.91 9.65 -3.91
C ARG A 75 -9.28 11.01 -3.56
N HIS A 76 -9.60 12.03 -4.35
CA HIS A 76 -9.01 13.37 -4.21
C HIS A 76 -9.19 13.99 -2.81
N ASP A 77 -10.29 13.69 -2.12
CA ASP A 77 -10.58 14.14 -0.75
C ASP A 77 -9.98 13.22 0.33
N SER A 78 -9.18 12.23 -0.05
CA SER A 78 -8.58 11.19 0.80
C SER A 78 -9.58 10.32 1.58
N SER A 79 -10.89 10.40 1.28
CA SER A 79 -11.93 9.66 2.03
C SER A 79 -12.02 8.19 1.65
N MET A 80 -11.53 7.83 0.46
CA MET A 80 -11.68 6.49 -0.11
C MET A 80 -10.44 6.11 -0.91
N ILE A 81 -10.29 4.80 -1.11
CA ILE A 81 -9.23 4.20 -1.91
C ILE A 81 -9.89 3.19 -2.85
N VAL A 82 -9.47 3.19 -4.11
CA VAL A 82 -9.84 2.16 -5.08
C VAL A 82 -8.61 1.32 -5.39
N VAL A 83 -8.81 0.01 -5.51
CA VAL A 83 -7.78 -0.93 -5.92
C VAL A 83 -8.24 -1.69 -7.15
N SER A 84 -7.40 -1.73 -8.17
CA SER A 84 -7.58 -2.63 -9.30
C SER A 84 -6.89 -3.95 -9.03
N VAL A 85 -7.48 -5.00 -9.58
CA VAL A 85 -6.96 -6.36 -9.55
C VAL A 85 -6.54 -6.77 -10.96
N SER A 86 -5.67 -7.78 -11.07
CA SER A 86 -5.33 -8.40 -12.36
C SER A 86 -6.53 -9.12 -12.94
N ASP A 87 -6.77 -8.96 -14.24
CA ASP A 87 -7.67 -9.85 -14.99
C ASP A 87 -7.10 -11.29 -14.92
N LEU A 88 -7.94 -12.26 -14.58
CA LEU A 88 -7.59 -13.69 -14.52
C LEU A 88 -7.57 -14.31 -15.92
#